data_AF-A0A507CQT7-F1
#
_entry.id   AF-A0A507CQT7-F1
#
_cell.length_a   1.000
_cell.length_b   1.000
_cell.length_c   1.000
_cell.angle_alpha   90.00
_cell.angle_beta   90.00
_cell.angle_gamma   90.00
#
_symmetry.space_group_name_H-M   'P 1'
#
loop_
_entity.id
_entity.type
_entity.pdbx_description
1 polymer ?
#
loop_
_entity_poly.entity_id
_entity_poly.type
_entity_poly.pdbx_seq_one_letter_code
_entity_poly.pdbx_strand_id
1 'polypeptide(L)'
;GICRFHNESYGTALVPAHFHSYNYWEVWGGTREDATAKVRQWYQLPSFENLDPVPGALAALQTLQLHYHLVVVTSRQDFVAPQTIRNIQRHYPGIFADADIHFANHWIDPSDHKHYHGRGIISKSKAQLCQEANALLLVDDNLDYARDVSKHGLMAVLFDAEGSYLWNKCADNALPERTVRCTSWKEIVALLCPAAEDKAGVPVSSLQHV
;
A
#
# COMPACT_ATOMS: atom_id res chain seq x y z
N GLY A 1 -10.49 7.90 5.64
CA GLY A 1 -10.18 9.20 5.00
C GLY A 1 -11.08 9.46 3.81
N ILE A 2 -10.70 9.00 2.62
CA ILE A 2 -11.33 9.40 1.34
C ILE A 2 -12.81 9.02 1.19
N CYS A 3 -13.22 7.84 1.67
CA CYS A 3 -14.63 7.43 1.63
C CYS A 3 -15.52 8.38 2.46
N ARG A 4 -15.05 8.82 3.63
CA ARG A 4 -15.73 9.82 4.46
C ARG A 4 -15.86 11.16 3.71
N PHE A 5 -14.77 11.64 3.12
CA PHE A 5 -14.77 12.84 2.28
C PHE A 5 -15.81 12.74 1.15
N HIS A 6 -15.89 11.60 0.47
CA HIS A 6 -16.83 11.41 -0.63
C HIS A 6 -18.28 11.42 -0.13
N ASN A 7 -18.56 10.77 1.01
CA ASN A 7 -19.89 10.79 1.63
C ASN A 7 -20.32 12.21 2.01
N GLU A 8 -19.44 12.95 2.67
CA GLU A 8 -19.71 14.33 3.13
C GLU A 8 -19.87 15.31 1.96
N SER A 9 -19.06 15.18 0.91
CA SER A 9 -19.04 16.14 -0.20
C SER A 9 -20.12 15.87 -1.26
N TYR A 10 -20.56 14.62 -1.41
CA TYR A 10 -21.46 14.20 -2.49
C TYR A 10 -22.76 13.55 -1.98
N GLY A 11 -23.04 13.60 -0.67
CA GLY A 11 -24.28 13.08 -0.08
C GLY A 11 -24.43 11.57 -0.24
N THR A 12 -23.31 10.83 -0.25
CA THR A 12 -23.32 9.37 -0.38
C THR A 12 -23.20 8.68 0.98
N ALA A 13 -23.51 7.38 1.04
CA ALA A 13 -23.42 6.55 2.24
C ALA A 13 -22.54 5.31 1.99
N LEU A 14 -21.39 5.53 1.33
CA LEU A 14 -20.45 4.45 1.02
C LEU A 14 -19.74 3.97 2.29
N VAL A 15 -19.45 2.67 2.34
CA VAL A 15 -18.64 2.02 3.36
C VAL A 15 -17.60 1.15 2.65
N PRO A 16 -16.52 0.69 3.32
CA PRO A 16 -15.50 -0.14 2.69
C PRO A 16 -16.07 -1.35 1.91
N ALA A 17 -17.13 -1.97 2.43
CA ALA A 17 -17.83 -3.09 1.77
C ALA A 17 -18.52 -2.75 0.43
N HIS A 18 -18.64 -1.47 0.04
CA HIS A 18 -19.15 -1.10 -1.27
C HIS A 18 -18.06 -1.03 -2.35
N PHE A 19 -16.79 -1.01 -1.95
CA PHE A 19 -15.66 -0.89 -2.88
C PHE A 19 -15.30 -2.26 -3.46
N HIS A 20 -16.07 -2.71 -4.44
CA HIS A 20 -15.81 -3.95 -5.18
C HIS A 20 -14.70 -3.80 -6.24
N SER A 21 -14.20 -2.58 -6.44
CA SER A 21 -13.10 -2.26 -7.33
C SER A 21 -12.15 -1.26 -6.67
N TYR A 22 -10.87 -1.34 -7.05
CA TYR A 22 -9.86 -0.37 -6.66
C TYR A 22 -10.03 0.97 -7.41
N ASN A 23 -10.71 0.92 -8.55
CA ASN A 23 -10.99 2.08 -9.39
C ASN A 23 -12.19 2.85 -8.85
N TYR A 24 -11.96 4.02 -8.27
CA TYR A 24 -13.02 4.80 -7.63
C TYR A 24 -14.21 5.12 -8.54
N TRP A 25 -14.01 5.34 -9.85
CA TRP A 25 -15.12 5.66 -10.76
C TRP A 25 -16.09 4.49 -10.96
N GLU A 26 -15.66 3.25 -10.72
CA GLU A 26 -16.52 2.06 -10.79
C GLU A 26 -17.45 1.96 -9.57
N VAL A 27 -17.09 2.62 -8.46
CA VAL A 27 -17.86 2.61 -7.20
C VAL A 27 -18.63 3.92 -7.01
N TRP A 28 -18.00 5.06 -7.31
CA TRP A 28 -18.59 6.40 -7.18
C TRP A 28 -19.47 6.78 -8.37
N GLY A 29 -19.35 6.06 -9.49
CA GLY A 29 -19.86 6.49 -10.79
C GLY A 29 -19.06 7.64 -11.39
N GLY A 30 -19.43 8.01 -12.63
CA GLY A 30 -18.75 9.04 -13.41
C GLY A 30 -17.55 8.49 -14.19
N THR A 31 -16.60 9.37 -14.51
CA THR A 31 -15.40 9.02 -15.28
C THR A 31 -14.16 8.86 -14.40
N ARG A 32 -13.10 8.32 -14.98
CA ARG A 32 -11.78 8.28 -14.34
C ARG A 32 -11.27 9.68 -14.01
N GLU A 33 -11.50 10.64 -14.89
CA GLU A 33 -11.10 12.04 -14.74
C GLU A 33 -11.83 12.67 -13.54
N ASP A 34 -13.14 12.42 -13.40
CA ASP A 34 -13.94 12.88 -12.27
C ASP A 34 -13.42 12.30 -10.95
N ALA A 35 -13.18 10.99 -10.90
CA ALA A 35 -12.64 10.33 -9.72
C ALA A 35 -11.25 10.88 -9.36
N THR A 36 -10.41 11.14 -10.36
CA THR A 36 -9.08 11.73 -10.16
C THR A 36 -9.20 13.15 -9.59
N ALA A 37 -10.10 13.97 -10.12
CA ALA A 37 -10.36 15.31 -9.61
C ALA A 37 -10.86 15.30 -8.14
N LYS A 38 -11.74 14.35 -7.78
CA LYS A 38 -12.20 14.15 -6.40
C LYS A 38 -11.06 13.77 -5.46
N VAL A 39 -10.17 12.86 -5.86
CA VAL A 39 -8.96 12.50 -5.08
C VAL A 39 -8.06 13.72 -4.89
N ARG A 40 -7.86 14.53 -5.95
CA ARG A 40 -7.06 15.76 -5.91
C ARG A 40 -7.63 16.80 -4.95
N GLN A 41 -8.95 16.97 -4.95
CA GLN A 41 -9.64 17.84 -4.01
C GLN A 41 -9.41 17.35 -2.58
N TRP A 42 -9.54 16.04 -2.34
CA TRP A 42 -9.32 15.45 -1.02
C TRP A 42 -7.90 15.68 -0.50
N TYR A 43 -6.87 15.63 -1.35
CA TYR A 43 -5.49 15.92 -0.96
C TYR A 43 -5.28 17.33 -0.38
N GLN A 44 -6.18 18.28 -0.65
CA GLN A 44 -6.12 19.64 -0.12
C GLN A 44 -6.82 19.78 1.24
N LEU A 45 -7.44 18.72 1.76
CA LEU A 45 -8.26 18.78 2.97
C LEU A 45 -7.52 18.24 4.20
N PRO A 46 -7.86 18.73 5.42
CA PRO A 46 -7.29 18.21 6.67
C PRO A 46 -7.51 16.71 6.89
N SER A 47 -8.54 16.13 6.26
CA SER A 47 -8.83 14.68 6.34
C SER A 47 -7.83 13.81 5.58
N PHE A 48 -7.01 14.39 4.69
CA PHE A 48 -5.84 13.74 4.10
C PHE A 48 -4.59 13.92 4.98
N GLU A 49 -4.45 15.08 5.63
CA GLU A 49 -3.34 15.35 6.55
C GLU A 49 -3.41 14.60 7.87
N ASN A 50 -4.56 14.01 8.21
CA ASN A 50 -4.80 13.28 9.45
C ASN A 50 -5.43 11.93 9.14
N LEU A 51 -4.67 11.09 8.42
CA LEU A 51 -5.11 9.74 8.08
C LEU A 51 -4.86 8.79 9.24
N ASP A 52 -5.93 8.13 9.70
CA ASP A 52 -5.80 7.08 10.69
C ASP A 52 -4.99 5.89 10.13
N PRO A 53 -4.02 5.36 10.90
CA PRO A 53 -3.31 4.15 10.53
C PRO A 53 -4.23 2.93 10.58
N VAL A 54 -3.90 1.91 9.79
CA VAL A 54 -4.60 0.62 9.88
C VAL A 54 -4.34 0.01 11.27
N PRO A 55 -5.37 -0.49 11.96
CA PRO A 55 -5.20 -1.10 13.28
C PRO A 55 -4.11 -2.17 13.31
N GLY A 56 -3.22 -2.09 14.31
CA GLY A 56 -2.10 -3.03 14.50
C GLY A 56 -0.85 -2.74 13.66
N ALA A 57 -0.88 -1.79 12.72
CA ALA A 57 0.26 -1.49 11.85
C ALA A 57 1.53 -1.10 12.63
N LEU A 58 1.42 -0.16 13.58
CA LEU A 58 2.58 0.32 14.33
C LEU A 58 3.28 -0.81 15.08
N ALA A 59 2.53 -1.62 15.84
CA ALA A 59 3.09 -2.74 16.59
C ALA A 59 3.76 -3.77 15.68
N ALA A 60 3.15 -4.09 14.54
CA ALA A 60 3.72 -5.04 13.59
C ALA A 60 4.99 -4.51 12.94
N LEU A 61 4.99 -3.25 12.48
CA LEU A 61 6.18 -2.64 11.88
C LEU A 61 7.33 -2.52 12.90
N GLN A 62 7.01 -2.27 14.17
CA GLN A 62 7.99 -2.28 15.26
C GLN A 62 8.62 -3.66 15.48
N THR A 63 7.89 -4.75 15.24
CA THR A 63 8.44 -6.11 15.28
C THR A 63 9.24 -6.41 14.02
N LEU A 64 8.69 -6.08 12.84
CA LEU A 64 9.33 -6.38 11.55
C LEU A 64 10.66 -5.64 11.36
N GLN A 65 10.80 -4.41 11.86
CA GLN A 65 12.07 -3.66 11.77
C GLN A 65 13.24 -4.32 12.50
N LEU A 66 12.97 -5.27 13.41
CA LEU A 66 14.03 -6.04 14.10
C LEU A 66 14.69 -7.08 13.17
N HIS A 67 14.01 -7.44 12.08
CA HIS A 67 14.44 -8.50 11.17
C HIS A 67 14.65 -8.00 9.74
N TYR A 68 14.02 -6.88 9.39
CA TYR A 68 13.98 -6.35 8.04
C TYR A 68 14.30 -4.87 8.02
N HIS A 69 14.95 -4.43 6.95
CA HIS A 69 14.94 -3.02 6.57
C HIS A 69 13.60 -2.70 5.92
N LEU A 70 12.85 -1.75 6.50
CA LEU A 70 11.51 -1.41 6.05
C LEU A 70 11.54 -0.18 5.14
N VAL A 71 10.94 -0.31 3.96
CA VAL A 71 10.79 0.76 2.97
C VAL A 71 9.31 0.99 2.68
N VAL A 72 8.94 2.19 2.28
CA VAL A 72 7.58 2.52 1.82
C VAL A 72 7.59 2.66 0.31
N VAL A 73 6.75 1.89 -0.37
CA VAL A 73 6.49 2.04 -1.82
C VAL A 73 5.02 2.41 -2.00
N THR A 74 4.73 3.65 -2.41
CA THR A 74 3.37 4.18 -2.51
C THR A 74 2.99 4.59 -3.92
N SER A 75 1.73 4.34 -4.32
CA SER A 75 1.20 4.79 -5.63
C SER A 75 0.95 6.29 -5.70
N ARG A 76 1.11 7.02 -4.58
CA ARG A 76 0.93 8.46 -4.50
C ARG A 76 1.92 9.20 -5.38
N GLN A 77 1.56 10.43 -5.69
CA GLN A 77 2.35 11.32 -6.52
C GLN A 77 3.26 12.21 -5.67
N ASP A 78 4.40 12.62 -6.23
CA ASP A 78 5.43 13.41 -5.54
C ASP A 78 4.90 14.74 -4.99
N PHE A 79 3.92 15.37 -5.63
CA PHE A 79 3.39 16.65 -5.17
C PHE A 79 2.60 16.55 -3.85
N VAL A 80 2.25 15.33 -3.38
CA VAL A 80 1.72 15.08 -2.03
C VAL A 80 2.74 14.39 -1.11
N ALA A 81 4.01 14.35 -1.50
CA ALA A 81 5.07 13.78 -0.67
C ALA A 81 5.19 14.46 0.70
N PRO A 82 5.17 15.80 0.83
CA PRO A 82 5.30 16.45 2.14
C PRO A 82 4.22 16.02 3.14
N GLN A 83 2.96 15.96 2.72
CA GLN A 83 1.83 15.51 3.54
C GLN A 83 1.93 14.01 3.88
N THR A 84 2.37 13.20 2.90
CA THR A 84 2.51 11.75 3.08
C THR A 84 3.62 11.43 4.08
N ILE A 85 4.78 12.05 3.93
CA ILE A 85 5.92 11.89 4.84
C ILE A 85 5.54 12.35 6.25
N ARG A 86 4.90 13.52 6.42
CA ARG A 86 4.43 13.97 7.74
C ARG A 86 3.48 12.96 8.41
N ASN A 87 2.54 12.39 7.65
CA ASN A 87 1.65 11.35 8.18
C ASN A 87 2.44 10.10 8.61
N ILE A 88 3.38 9.64 7.78
CA ILE A 88 4.23 8.48 8.11
C ILE A 88 5.04 8.76 9.38
N GLN A 89 5.73 9.89 9.47
CA GLN A 89 6.56 10.23 10.63
C GLN A 89 5.73 10.43 11.91
N ARG A 90 4.48 10.92 11.79
CA ARG A 90 3.57 11.04 12.94
C ARG A 90 3.15 9.68 13.49
N HIS A 91 2.80 8.74 12.62
CA HIS A 91 2.21 7.45 13.03
C HIS A 91 3.24 6.33 13.23
N TYR A 92 4.41 6.44 12.60
CA TYR A 92 5.47 5.43 12.60
C TYR A 92 6.85 6.07 12.92
N PRO A 93 6.96 6.81 14.04
CA PRO A 93 8.17 7.55 14.36
C PRO A 93 9.37 6.60 14.52
N GLY A 94 10.44 6.88 13.79
CA GLY A 94 11.70 6.12 13.85
C GLY A 94 11.70 4.78 13.10
N ILE A 95 10.64 4.46 12.34
CA ILE A 95 10.55 3.21 11.56
C ILE A 95 11.07 3.39 10.13
N PHE A 96 10.69 4.49 9.47
CA PHE A 96 11.05 4.76 8.08
C PHE A 96 11.89 6.03 7.99
N ALA A 97 13.07 5.95 7.36
CA ALA A 97 13.78 7.16 6.97
C ALA A 97 13.09 7.79 5.75
N ASP A 98 13.12 9.12 5.63
CA ASP A 98 12.48 9.81 4.51
C ASP A 98 13.05 9.38 3.14
N ALA A 99 14.31 8.94 3.10
CA ALA A 99 14.97 8.42 1.91
C ALA A 99 14.43 7.05 1.45
N ASP A 100 13.77 6.32 2.35
CA ASP A 100 13.20 4.99 2.10
C ASP A 100 11.70 5.06 1.74
N ILE A 101 11.19 6.27 1.47
CA ILE A 101 9.80 6.52 1.07
C ILE A 101 9.78 6.83 -0.43
N HIS A 102 9.39 5.83 -1.22
CA HIS A 102 9.37 5.86 -2.69
C HIS A 102 7.97 6.10 -3.24
N PHE A 103 7.85 7.08 -4.14
CA PHE A 103 6.60 7.48 -4.79
C PHE A 103 6.57 6.98 -6.24
N ALA A 104 5.55 6.19 -6.57
CA ALA A 104 5.41 5.57 -7.89
C ALA A 104 4.79 6.48 -8.94
N ASN A 105 4.18 7.60 -8.52
CA ASN A 105 3.48 8.54 -9.39
C ASN A 105 2.43 7.86 -10.29
N HIS A 106 1.68 6.89 -9.75
CA HIS A 106 0.57 6.30 -10.48
C HIS A 106 -0.57 7.31 -10.62
N TRP A 107 -1.50 7.09 -11.57
CA TRP A 107 -2.69 7.93 -11.75
C TRP A 107 -2.40 9.41 -12.02
N ILE A 108 -1.28 9.69 -12.69
CA ILE A 108 -0.96 11.03 -13.18
C ILE A 108 -1.95 11.41 -14.28
N ASP A 109 -2.52 12.59 -14.15
CA ASP A 109 -3.35 13.26 -15.13
C ASP A 109 -2.49 14.24 -15.95
N PRO A 110 -2.80 14.48 -17.24
CA PRO A 110 -2.09 15.46 -18.04
C PRO A 110 -2.01 16.85 -17.38
N SER A 111 -3.00 17.26 -16.59
CA SER A 111 -3.01 18.54 -15.87
C SER A 111 -2.01 18.63 -14.72
N ASP A 112 -1.33 17.53 -14.38
CA ASP A 112 -0.39 17.46 -13.27
C ASP A 112 0.97 18.05 -13.56
N HIS A 113 1.31 18.26 -14.84
CA HIS A 113 2.58 18.85 -15.26
C HIS A 113 2.91 20.15 -14.49
N LYS A 114 1.88 20.91 -14.09
CA LYS A 114 1.99 22.13 -13.28
C LYS A 114 2.72 21.93 -11.94
N HIS A 115 2.67 20.72 -11.38
CA HIS A 115 3.30 20.37 -10.11
C HIS A 115 4.79 20.01 -10.23
N TYR A 116 5.28 19.77 -11.45
CA TYR A 116 6.63 19.24 -11.68
C TYR A 116 7.60 20.28 -12.27
N HIS A 117 7.14 21.50 -12.55
CA HIS A 117 7.96 22.65 -12.95
C HIS A 117 8.99 22.33 -14.05
N GLY A 118 8.59 21.56 -15.06
CA GLY A 118 9.45 21.20 -16.20
C GLY A 118 10.47 20.09 -15.94
N ARG A 119 10.51 19.49 -14.73
CA ARG A 119 11.43 18.38 -14.37
C ARG A 119 11.05 17.02 -14.97
N GLY A 120 9.95 16.96 -15.74
CA GLY A 120 9.35 15.71 -16.20
C GLY A 120 8.61 14.98 -15.07
N ILE A 121 7.71 14.07 -15.46
CA ILE A 121 7.01 13.17 -14.52
C ILE A 121 7.56 11.77 -14.76
N ILE A 122 8.11 11.16 -13.72
CA ILE A 122 8.60 9.79 -13.77
C ILE A 122 7.62 8.91 -13.01
N SER A 123 6.80 8.15 -13.75
CA SER A 123 5.98 7.07 -13.20
C SER A 123 6.76 5.76 -13.29
N LYS A 124 6.85 5.04 -12.17
CA LYS A 124 7.46 3.70 -12.11
C LYS A 124 6.44 2.72 -11.56
N SER A 125 6.50 1.45 -11.94
CA SER A 125 5.69 0.43 -11.29
C SER A 125 6.18 0.18 -9.86
N LYS A 126 5.32 -0.39 -9.01
CA LYS A 126 5.75 -0.82 -7.67
C LYS A 126 6.82 -1.91 -7.75
N ALA A 127 6.74 -2.82 -8.72
CA ALA A 127 7.79 -3.82 -8.92
C ALA A 127 9.16 -3.19 -9.21
N GLN A 128 9.22 -2.16 -10.07
CA GLN A 128 10.47 -1.43 -10.35
C GLN A 128 11.03 -0.77 -9.09
N LEU A 129 10.18 -0.07 -8.32
CA LEU A 129 10.61 0.56 -7.06
C LEU A 129 11.08 -0.46 -6.02
N CYS A 130 10.38 -1.59 -5.89
CA CYS A 130 10.80 -2.68 -5.01
C CYS A 130 12.15 -3.26 -5.44
N GLN A 131 12.39 -3.45 -6.74
CA GLN A 131 13.69 -3.91 -7.25
C GLN A 131 14.81 -2.90 -6.98
N GLU A 132 14.57 -1.61 -7.21
CA GLU A 132 15.53 -0.53 -6.91
C GLU A 132 15.88 -0.47 -5.42
N ALA A 133 14.90 -0.73 -4.55
CA ALA A 133 15.08 -0.81 -3.11
C ALA A 133 15.67 -2.16 -2.63
N ASN A 134 15.97 -3.10 -3.53
CA ASN A 134 16.37 -4.48 -3.21
C ASN A 134 15.39 -5.18 -2.25
N ALA A 135 14.09 -4.91 -2.38
CA ALA A 135 13.06 -5.49 -1.54
C ALA A 135 12.91 -6.99 -1.80
N LEU A 136 12.66 -7.75 -0.73
CA LEU A 136 12.38 -9.19 -0.81
C LEU A 136 10.90 -9.47 -1.11
N LEU A 137 10.02 -8.60 -0.61
CA LEU A 137 8.58 -8.72 -0.72
C LEU A 137 7.89 -7.36 -0.66
N LEU A 138 6.63 -7.32 -1.09
CA LEU A 138 5.74 -6.17 -0.94
C LEU A 138 4.50 -6.56 -0.13
N VAL A 139 4.16 -5.77 0.89
CA VAL A 139 2.85 -5.80 1.55
C VAL A 139 1.96 -4.74 0.91
N ASP A 140 0.86 -5.14 0.27
CA ASP A 140 -0.04 -4.23 -0.44
C ASP A 140 -1.48 -4.75 -0.41
N ASP A 141 -2.48 -3.86 -0.43
CA ASP A 141 -3.88 -4.26 -0.48
C ASP A 141 -4.43 -4.36 -1.91
N ASN A 142 -3.68 -3.91 -2.92
CA ASN A 142 -4.09 -3.94 -4.31
C ASN A 142 -3.63 -5.22 -5.02
N LEU A 143 -4.59 -5.97 -5.55
CA LEU A 143 -4.37 -7.25 -6.24
C LEU A 143 -3.50 -7.11 -7.51
N ASP A 144 -3.64 -6.03 -8.27
CA ASP A 144 -2.85 -5.82 -9.48
C ASP A 144 -1.39 -5.50 -9.15
N TYR A 145 -1.13 -4.79 -8.06
CA TYR A 145 0.24 -4.57 -7.58
C TYR A 145 0.85 -5.87 -7.04
N ALA A 146 0.11 -6.68 -6.28
CA ALA A 146 0.57 -8.00 -5.87
C ALA A 146 0.91 -8.89 -7.08
N ARG A 147 0.09 -8.87 -8.12
CA ARG A 147 0.36 -9.59 -9.38
C ARG A 147 1.59 -9.04 -10.11
N ASP A 148 1.76 -7.72 -10.16
CA ASP A 148 2.91 -7.09 -10.83
C ASP A 148 4.23 -7.48 -10.15
N VAL A 149 4.33 -7.36 -8.82
CA VAL A 149 5.57 -7.71 -8.10
C VAL A 149 5.88 -9.22 -8.18
N SER A 150 4.85 -10.05 -8.12
CA SER A 150 4.95 -11.50 -8.29
C SER A 150 5.57 -11.89 -9.64
N LYS A 151 5.10 -11.28 -10.74
CA LYS A 151 5.67 -11.49 -12.09
C LYS A 151 7.14 -11.09 -12.20
N HIS A 152 7.60 -10.19 -11.33
CA HIS A 152 9.00 -9.77 -11.26
C HIS A 152 9.83 -10.59 -10.27
N GLY A 153 9.27 -11.69 -9.74
CA GLY A 153 9.98 -12.65 -8.89
C GLY A 153 9.98 -12.33 -7.40
N LEU A 154 9.30 -11.26 -6.97
CA LEU A 154 9.17 -10.89 -5.57
C LEU A 154 8.00 -11.62 -4.92
N MET A 155 8.04 -11.79 -3.60
CA MET A 155 6.86 -12.23 -2.85
C MET A 155 5.88 -11.07 -2.65
N ALA A 156 4.59 -11.36 -2.71
CA ALA A 156 3.53 -10.42 -2.35
C ALA A 156 2.78 -10.91 -1.11
N VAL A 157 2.57 -10.02 -0.16
CA VAL A 157 1.62 -10.21 0.93
C VAL A 157 0.42 -9.33 0.62
N LEU A 158 -0.65 -9.95 0.12
CA LEU A 158 -1.90 -9.26 -0.18
C LEU A 158 -2.66 -9.01 1.12
N PHE A 159 -2.65 -7.76 1.59
CA PHE A 159 -3.28 -7.35 2.83
C PHE A 159 -4.78 -7.12 2.64
N ASP A 160 -5.58 -7.77 3.47
CA ASP A 160 -7.03 -7.81 3.34
C ASP A 160 -7.67 -7.69 4.72
N ALA A 161 -7.72 -6.47 5.26
CA ALA A 161 -8.09 -6.24 6.65
C ALA A 161 -9.42 -6.94 7.01
N GLU A 162 -9.36 -7.89 7.94
CA GLU A 162 -10.48 -8.70 8.41
C GLU A 162 -11.20 -9.49 7.29
N GLY A 163 -10.55 -9.67 6.15
CA GLY A 163 -11.15 -10.28 4.96
C GLY A 163 -12.17 -9.39 4.25
N SER A 164 -12.22 -8.10 4.56
CA SER A 164 -13.30 -7.20 4.13
C SER A 164 -13.07 -6.48 2.79
N TYR A 165 -11.88 -6.55 2.21
CA TYR A 165 -11.53 -5.74 1.04
C TYR A 165 -12.02 -6.38 -0.26
N LEU A 166 -13.21 -5.96 -0.73
CA LEU A 166 -13.80 -6.54 -1.94
C LEU A 166 -12.97 -6.27 -3.21
N TRP A 167 -12.27 -5.13 -3.27
CA TRP A 167 -11.44 -4.73 -4.41
C TRP A 167 -10.24 -5.63 -4.67
N ASN A 168 -9.88 -6.50 -3.74
CA ASN A 168 -8.72 -7.38 -3.86
C ASN A 168 -9.06 -8.87 -3.89
N LYS A 169 -10.34 -9.21 -4.12
CA LYS A 169 -10.79 -10.59 -4.27
C LYS A 169 -10.50 -11.11 -5.68
N CYS A 170 -10.19 -12.40 -5.76
CA CYS A 170 -9.98 -13.11 -7.02
C CYS A 170 -11.17 -14.02 -7.32
N ALA A 171 -11.46 -14.25 -8.59
CA ALA A 171 -12.28 -15.38 -8.99
C ALA A 171 -11.66 -16.68 -8.45
N ASP A 172 -12.51 -17.55 -7.90
CA ASP A 172 -12.12 -18.84 -7.30
C ASP A 172 -11.04 -18.76 -6.20
N ASN A 173 -10.83 -17.57 -5.62
CA ASN A 173 -9.75 -17.28 -4.67
C ASN A 173 -8.33 -17.59 -5.20
N ALA A 174 -8.15 -17.65 -6.52
CA ALA A 174 -6.85 -17.91 -7.13
C ALA A 174 -5.93 -16.69 -7.00
N LEU A 175 -4.99 -16.74 -6.05
CA LEU A 175 -3.97 -15.70 -5.88
C LEU A 175 -2.93 -15.78 -7.00
N PRO A 176 -2.27 -14.65 -7.35
CA PRO A 176 -1.08 -14.69 -8.20
C PRO A 176 -0.01 -15.61 -7.60
N GLU A 177 0.92 -16.09 -8.42
CA GLU A 177 2.07 -16.85 -7.93
C GLU A 177 2.82 -16.06 -6.83
N ARG A 178 3.56 -16.74 -5.94
CA ARG A 178 4.35 -16.09 -4.88
C ARG A 178 3.57 -15.06 -4.05
N THR A 179 2.26 -15.24 -3.94
CA THR A 179 1.37 -14.32 -3.20
C THR A 179 0.69 -15.07 -2.08
N VAL A 180 0.72 -14.49 -0.89
CA VAL A 180 -0.04 -14.95 0.28
C VAL A 180 -0.97 -13.85 0.74
N ARG A 181 -2.17 -14.23 1.18
CA ARG A 181 -3.14 -13.28 1.73
C ARG A 181 -3.04 -13.27 3.24
N CYS A 182 -2.98 -12.07 3.83
CA CYS A 182 -3.04 -11.88 5.28
C CYS A 182 -4.18 -10.93 5.63
N THR A 183 -4.96 -11.28 6.65
CA THR A 183 -6.13 -10.50 7.07
C THR A 183 -5.85 -9.54 8.21
N SER A 184 -4.67 -9.62 8.80
CA SER A 184 -4.25 -8.72 9.87
C SER A 184 -2.74 -8.54 9.88
N TRP A 185 -2.29 -7.43 10.46
CA TRP A 185 -0.87 -7.17 10.69
C TRP A 185 -0.22 -8.24 11.58
N LYS A 186 -1.00 -8.86 12.47
CA LYS A 186 -0.55 -9.99 13.30
C LYS A 186 -0.20 -11.22 12.45
N GLU A 187 -1.00 -11.54 11.44
CA GLU A 187 -0.69 -12.63 10.50
C GLU A 187 0.57 -12.33 9.69
N ILE A 188 0.77 -11.08 9.26
CA ILE A 188 2.00 -10.67 8.57
C ILE A 188 3.22 -10.89 9.46
N VAL A 189 3.16 -10.50 10.73
CA VAL A 189 4.26 -10.75 11.68
C VAL A 189 4.47 -12.25 11.86
N ALA A 190 3.43 -13.05 12.04
CA ALA A 190 3.58 -14.50 12.21
C ALA A 190 4.15 -15.20 10.97
N LEU A 191 3.86 -14.68 9.77
CA LEU A 191 4.38 -15.18 8.50
C LEU A 191 5.86 -14.83 8.31
N LEU A 192 6.26 -13.60 8.64
CA LEU A 192 7.57 -13.06 8.30
C LEU A 192 8.60 -13.17 9.43
N CYS A 193 8.16 -13.17 10.69
CA CYS A 193 9.07 -13.37 11.80
C CYS A 193 9.29 -14.88 12.01
N PRO A 194 10.54 -15.32 12.20
CA PRO A 194 10.80 -16.68 12.66
C PRO A 194 10.03 -16.93 13.97
N ALA A 195 9.49 -18.14 14.14
CA ALA A 195 9.11 -18.57 15.48
C ALA A 195 10.35 -18.41 16.38
N ALA A 196 10.17 -17.93 17.61
CA ALA A 196 11.25 -17.94 18.58
C ALA A 196 11.80 -19.37 18.60
N GLU A 197 13.02 -19.57 18.12
CA GLU A 197 13.68 -20.87 18.23
C GLU A 197 13.60 -21.24 19.71
N ASP A 198 12.92 -22.35 20.00
CA ASP A 198 13.03 -22.98 21.30
C ASP A 198 14.53 -23.08 21.60
N LYS A 199 14.94 -22.75 22.82
CA LYS A 199 16.34 -22.81 23.28
C LYS A 199 16.84 -24.27 23.36
N ALA A 200 16.77 -25.00 22.26
CA ALA A 200 17.29 -26.33 22.02
C ALA A 200 17.61 -26.40 20.52
N GLY A 201 18.84 -26.00 20.18
CA GLY A 201 19.26 -25.76 18.80
C GLY A 201 19.03 -26.95 17.86
N VAL A 202 18.49 -26.64 16.69
CA VAL A 202 18.60 -27.40 15.44
C VAL A 202 18.67 -26.39 14.29
N PRO A 203 19.62 -26.50 13.33
CA PRO A 203 19.81 -25.48 12.32
C PRO A 203 18.74 -25.53 11.23
N VAL A 204 18.20 -24.38 10.85
CA VAL A 204 17.25 -24.22 9.75
C VAL A 204 18.01 -24.09 8.42
N SER A 205 17.96 -25.14 7.59
CA SER A 205 17.91 -24.95 6.14
C SER A 205 16.46 -25.14 5.72
N SER A 206 15.90 -24.21 4.94
CA SER A 206 14.80 -24.38 3.97
C SER A 206 14.03 -23.07 3.75
N LEU A 207 14.66 -22.11 3.07
CA LEU A 207 13.94 -21.09 2.27
C LEU A 207 14.65 -20.83 0.94
N GLN A 208 15.39 -21.81 0.44
CA GLN A 208 15.81 -21.85 -0.96
C GLN A 208 14.95 -22.90 -1.65
N HIS A 209 14.19 -22.46 -2.67
CA HIS A 209 13.31 -23.24 -3.54
C HIS A 209 11.85 -23.40 -3.09
N VAL A 210 11.05 -22.35 -3.34
CA VAL A 210 9.73 -22.47 -4.00
C VAL A 210 9.58 -21.33 -5.03
#